data_AF-A0A5D2K3S7-F1
#
_entry.id   AF-A0A5D2K3S7-F1
#
_cell.length_a   1.000
_cell.length_b   1.000
_cell.length_c   1.000
_cell.angle_alpha   90.00
_cell.angle_beta   90.00
_cell.angle_gamma   90.00
#
_symmetry.space_group_name_H-M   'P 1'
#
loop_
_entity.id
_entity.type
_entity.pdbx_description
1 polymer ?
#
loop_
_entity_poly.entity_id
_entity_poly.type
_entity_poly.pdbx_seq_one_letter_code
_entity_poly.pdbx_strand_id
1 'polypeptide(L)'
;MGIAVNLVTYLVGVMHLPSSTSANVVTDFMGTSFLLCLLGGFLADSFLGRYMTIAIFAAIQTLGTGALAIATKLPQLRPPPCHASASHTCKPANGFQMGILYVALYLIALGTGGLKSSVSGFGTDQFDDKDEKEKAQMTYFFNRFFFFISTGTLTAVTVLVYLQDEVGRSWSYGICSVSMFVAILIFLSGTKRYRYKKSRGSPIVQIFQVIVAAINKRKMELPYSVELLYEDTPEAQRIHHTDQFRFLDKAAIVAEGDFERNVVSAPNPWKLCSVTKVEEVKMMVGLLPVWATTIIFWTTYAQMITFSVEQASTMERSIGGFLIPAGSLTVFFVAAILITLAVYDRLIMPLWKKLKGKPGFTNLQRIAIGLVLSTLGMAGRGTSREETIGSGENRGCHHNNAAYKRVHADPTVLPSGGW
;
A
#
# COMPACT_ATOMS: atom_id res chain seq x y z
N MET A 1 2.88 -8.37 -1.83
CA MET A 1 3.92 -7.73 -2.66
C MET A 1 4.19 -8.52 -3.93
N GLY A 2 4.72 -9.75 -3.88
CA GLY A 2 5.07 -10.53 -5.08
C GLY A 2 3.95 -10.71 -6.11
N ILE A 3 2.68 -10.85 -5.67
CA ILE A 3 1.52 -10.86 -6.59
C ILE A 3 1.34 -9.49 -7.27
N ALA A 4 1.35 -8.40 -6.49
CA ALA A 4 1.06 -7.05 -6.99
C ALA A 4 2.10 -6.55 -7.99
N VAL A 5 3.40 -6.73 -7.69
CA VAL A 5 4.51 -6.21 -8.53
C VAL A 5 4.62 -6.87 -9.90
N ASN A 6 4.04 -8.06 -10.05
CA ASN A 6 4.08 -8.82 -11.30
C ASN A 6 2.66 -9.11 -11.85
N LEU A 7 1.63 -8.49 -11.28
CA LEU A 7 0.26 -8.62 -11.79
C LEU A 7 0.11 -7.93 -13.14
N VAL A 8 0.82 -6.82 -13.37
CA VAL A 8 0.74 -6.09 -14.65
C VAL A 8 1.21 -6.95 -15.82
N THR A 9 2.25 -7.77 -15.64
CA THR A 9 2.74 -8.69 -16.68
C THR A 9 1.75 -9.81 -16.97
N TYR A 10 0.94 -10.21 -15.98
CA TYR A 10 -0.15 -11.17 -16.18
C TYR A 10 -1.29 -10.57 -17.01
N LEU A 11 -1.68 -9.32 -16.70
CA LEU A 11 -2.77 -8.64 -17.38
C LEU A 11 -2.43 -8.33 -18.85
N VAL A 12 -1.22 -7.85 -19.11
CA VAL A 12 -0.75 -7.58 -20.48
C VAL A 12 -0.43 -8.88 -21.22
N GLY A 13 0.38 -9.76 -20.62
CA GLY A 13 0.95 -10.92 -21.32
C GLY A 13 -0.01 -12.10 -21.46
N VAL A 14 -0.92 -12.32 -20.49
CA VAL A 14 -1.84 -13.47 -20.51
C VAL A 14 -3.28 -13.05 -20.75
N MET A 15 -3.73 -11.96 -20.13
CA MET A 15 -5.12 -11.50 -20.32
C MET A 15 -5.28 -10.60 -21.56
N HIS A 16 -4.17 -10.30 -22.26
CA HIS A 16 -4.08 -9.46 -23.46
C HIS A 16 -4.79 -8.12 -23.33
N LEU A 17 -4.69 -7.49 -22.15
CA LEU A 17 -5.23 -6.17 -21.91
C LEU A 17 -4.25 -5.07 -22.36
N PRO A 18 -4.76 -3.89 -22.77
CA PRO A 18 -3.92 -2.72 -22.98
C PRO A 18 -3.11 -2.37 -21.72
N SER A 19 -1.91 -1.84 -21.92
CA SER A 19 -1.00 -1.40 -20.85
C SER A 19 -1.67 -0.41 -19.88
N SER A 20 -2.39 0.60 -20.41
CA SER A 20 -3.11 1.58 -19.59
C SER A 20 -4.19 0.94 -18.70
N THR A 21 -5.00 0.04 -19.26
CA THR A 21 -6.02 -0.69 -18.52
C THR A 21 -5.40 -1.61 -17.46
N SER A 22 -4.30 -2.29 -17.81
CA SER A 22 -3.58 -3.17 -16.90
C SER A 22 -3.00 -2.42 -15.70
N ALA A 23 -2.39 -1.26 -15.95
CA ALA A 23 -1.88 -0.38 -14.91
C ALA A 23 -3.01 0.05 -13.96
N ASN A 24 -4.16 0.49 -14.50
CA ASN A 24 -5.32 0.88 -13.70
C ASN A 24 -5.83 -0.24 -12.81
N VAL A 25 -5.97 -1.46 -13.34
CA VAL A 25 -6.41 -2.63 -12.55
C VAL A 25 -5.47 -2.90 -11.38
N VAL A 26 -4.16 -2.82 -11.60
CA VAL A 26 -3.17 -3.03 -10.53
C VAL A 26 -3.25 -1.92 -9.49
N THR A 27 -3.34 -0.65 -9.90
CA THR A 27 -3.44 0.49 -8.98
C THR A 27 -4.75 0.49 -8.20
N ASP A 28 -5.86 0.11 -8.83
CA ASP A 28 -7.17 0.01 -8.19
C ASP A 28 -7.17 -1.13 -7.17
N PHE A 29 -6.61 -2.29 -7.51
CA PHE A 29 -6.44 -3.41 -6.58
C PHE A 29 -5.64 -2.98 -5.33
N MET A 30 -4.49 -2.31 -5.52
CA MET A 30 -3.67 -1.86 -4.39
C MET A 30 -4.34 -0.76 -3.59
N GLY A 31 -4.88 0.27 -4.26
CA GLY A 31 -5.60 1.37 -3.62
C GLY A 31 -6.77 0.87 -2.78
N THR A 32 -7.56 -0.06 -3.35
CA THR A 32 -8.66 -0.74 -2.65
C THR A 32 -8.14 -1.50 -1.43
N SER A 33 -7.02 -2.22 -1.53
CA SER A 33 -6.44 -2.93 -0.37
C SER A 33 -6.04 -1.97 0.77
N PHE A 34 -5.51 -0.79 0.45
CA PHE A 34 -5.20 0.23 1.45
C PHE A 34 -6.46 0.88 2.05
N LEU A 35 -7.51 1.12 1.26
CA LEU A 35 -8.78 1.63 1.78
C LEU A 35 -9.47 0.60 2.69
N LEU A 36 -9.48 -0.67 2.29
CA LEU A 36 -10.00 -1.77 3.10
C LEU A 36 -9.17 -2.02 4.37
N CYS A 37 -7.91 -1.59 4.40
CA CYS A 37 -7.11 -1.56 5.63
C CYS A 37 -7.70 -0.60 6.68
N LEU A 38 -8.16 0.58 6.26
CA LEU A 38 -8.84 1.51 7.17
C LEU A 38 -10.14 0.90 7.72
N LEU A 39 -10.92 0.27 6.84
CA LEU A 39 -12.13 -0.45 7.25
C LEU A 39 -11.81 -1.60 8.21
N GLY A 40 -10.77 -2.39 7.95
CA GLY A 40 -10.33 -3.48 8.81
C GLY A 40 -9.97 -3.01 10.22
N GLY A 41 -9.25 -1.89 10.33
CA GLY A 41 -8.92 -1.28 11.62
C GLY A 41 -10.17 -0.79 12.36
N PHE A 42 -11.08 -0.12 11.66
CA PHE A 42 -12.37 0.30 12.21
C PHE A 42 -13.17 -0.89 12.76
N LEU A 43 -13.28 -1.99 12.00
CA LEU A 43 -13.98 -3.20 12.43
C LEU A 43 -13.31 -3.87 13.64
N ALA A 44 -11.98 -3.92 13.67
CA ALA A 44 -11.22 -4.47 14.80
C ALA A 44 -11.43 -3.67 16.09
N ASP A 45 -11.40 -2.33 15.99
CA ASP A 45 -11.49 -1.47 17.17
C ASP A 45 -12.94 -1.26 17.65
N SER A 46 -13.93 -1.43 16.77
CA SER A 46 -15.34 -1.12 17.09
C SER A 46 -16.21 -2.35 17.37
N PHE A 47 -15.98 -3.49 16.70
CA PHE A 47 -16.90 -4.64 16.74
C PHE A 47 -16.23 -5.98 17.06
N LEU A 48 -15.24 -6.37 16.25
CA LEU A 48 -14.74 -7.77 16.24
C LEU A 48 -13.61 -8.02 17.24
N GLY A 49 -12.85 -6.99 17.60
CA GLY A 49 -11.56 -7.14 18.28
C GLY A 49 -10.46 -7.59 17.31
N ARG A 50 -9.21 -7.24 17.64
CA ARG A 50 -8.05 -7.48 16.75
C ARG A 50 -7.84 -8.95 16.41
N TYR A 51 -8.03 -9.85 17.36
CA TYR A 51 -7.85 -11.30 17.14
C TYR A 51 -8.84 -11.87 16.11
N MET A 52 -10.15 -11.60 16.27
CA MET A 52 -11.16 -12.13 15.35
C MET A 52 -11.03 -11.49 13.96
N THR A 53 -10.69 -10.20 13.89
CA THR A 53 -10.36 -9.55 12.61
C THR A 53 -9.21 -10.28 11.91
N ILE A 54 -8.11 -10.59 12.62
CA ILE A 54 -6.99 -11.32 12.00
C ILE A 54 -7.45 -12.69 11.49
N ALA A 55 -8.17 -13.46 12.30
CA ALA A 55 -8.63 -14.80 11.92
C ALA A 55 -9.56 -14.79 10.69
N ILE A 56 -10.58 -13.93 10.68
CA ILE A 56 -11.56 -13.82 9.59
C ILE A 56 -10.88 -13.35 8.31
N PHE A 57 -10.09 -12.27 8.39
CA PHE A 57 -9.47 -11.69 7.21
C PHE A 57 -8.32 -12.54 6.66
N ALA A 58 -7.61 -13.32 7.49
CA ALA A 58 -6.67 -14.34 7.02
C ALA A 58 -7.38 -15.42 6.20
N ALA A 59 -8.54 -15.90 6.66
CA ALA A 59 -9.32 -16.90 5.94
C ALA A 59 -9.81 -16.36 4.59
N ILE A 60 -10.33 -15.13 4.57
CA ILE A 60 -10.70 -14.41 3.33
C ILE A 60 -9.49 -14.28 2.40
N GLN A 61 -8.31 -13.92 2.92
CA GLN A 61 -7.10 -13.81 2.11
C GLN A 61 -6.69 -15.15 1.49
N THR A 62 -6.78 -16.24 2.27
CA THR A 62 -6.48 -17.60 1.80
C THR A 62 -7.41 -17.99 0.65
N LEU A 63 -8.71 -17.73 0.80
CA LEU A 63 -9.70 -17.97 -0.25
C LEU A 63 -9.40 -17.14 -1.50
N GLY A 64 -9.05 -15.86 -1.35
CA GLY A 64 -8.67 -14.99 -2.46
C GLY A 64 -7.44 -15.48 -3.22
N THR A 65 -6.37 -15.85 -2.51
CA THR A 65 -5.16 -16.39 -3.14
C THR A 65 -5.38 -17.76 -3.78
N GLY A 66 -6.23 -18.60 -3.18
CA GLY A 66 -6.62 -19.88 -3.75
C GLY A 66 -7.46 -19.71 -5.03
N ALA A 67 -8.43 -18.80 -5.01
CA ALA A 67 -9.22 -18.44 -6.17
C ALA A 67 -8.35 -17.91 -7.32
N LEU A 68 -7.34 -17.08 -7.01
CA LEU A 68 -6.39 -16.59 -8.01
C LEU A 68 -5.52 -17.72 -8.60
N ALA A 69 -5.07 -18.66 -7.77
CA ALA A 69 -4.32 -19.84 -8.23
C ALA A 69 -5.17 -20.72 -9.17
N ILE A 70 -6.45 -20.91 -8.85
CA ILE A 70 -7.39 -21.66 -9.70
C ILE A 70 -7.65 -20.92 -11.02
N ALA A 71 -7.89 -19.60 -10.96
CA ALA A 71 -8.13 -18.76 -12.13
C ALA A 71 -6.97 -18.80 -13.13
N THR A 72 -5.73 -18.86 -12.64
CA THR A 72 -4.54 -18.94 -13.50
C THR A 72 -4.23 -20.35 -14.02
N LYS A 73 -4.81 -21.40 -13.41
CA LYS A 73 -4.61 -22.80 -13.82
C LYS A 73 -5.63 -23.27 -14.86
N LEU A 74 -6.90 -22.88 -14.72
CA LEU A 74 -7.97 -23.39 -15.57
C LEU A 74 -7.98 -22.71 -16.95
N PRO A 75 -7.87 -23.47 -18.06
CA PRO A 75 -7.86 -22.90 -19.41
C PRO A 75 -9.14 -22.12 -19.77
N GLN A 76 -10.29 -22.49 -19.19
CA GLN A 76 -11.57 -21.81 -19.40
C GLN A 76 -11.59 -20.38 -18.82
N LEU A 77 -10.74 -20.11 -17.83
CA LEU A 77 -10.69 -18.85 -17.08
C LEU A 77 -9.65 -17.86 -17.62
N ARG A 78 -8.98 -18.20 -18.72
CA ARG A 78 -8.01 -17.34 -19.41
C ARG A 78 -8.24 -17.36 -20.92
N PRO A 79 -7.86 -16.31 -21.66
CA PRO A 79 -7.92 -16.36 -23.11
C PRO A 79 -6.91 -17.40 -23.66
N PRO A 80 -7.10 -17.89 -24.89
CA PRO A 80 -6.17 -18.83 -25.51
C PRO A 80 -4.78 -18.20 -25.65
N PRO A 81 -3.69 -18.97 -25.48
CA PRO A 81 -2.33 -18.45 -25.60
C PRO A 81 -2.10 -17.89 -27.00
N CYS A 82 -1.48 -16.70 -27.07
CA CYS A 82 -1.16 -16.01 -28.30
C CYS A 82 0.34 -15.74 -28.37
N HIS A 83 0.97 -16.07 -29.49
CA HIS A 83 2.33 -15.64 -29.80
C HIS A 83 2.25 -14.43 -30.73
N ALA A 84 2.86 -13.31 -30.32
CA ALA A 84 2.86 -12.04 -31.04
C ALA A 84 3.52 -12.07 -32.43
N SER A 85 4.00 -13.24 -32.89
CA SER A 85 4.78 -13.43 -34.11
C SER A 85 3.94 -13.72 -35.36
N ALA A 86 2.60 -13.83 -35.27
CA ALA A 86 1.77 -14.16 -36.42
C ALA A 86 0.52 -13.28 -36.49
N SER A 87 0.57 -12.19 -37.27
CA SER A 87 -0.50 -11.49 -38.04
C SER A 87 -1.96 -11.38 -37.51
N HIS A 88 -2.24 -11.78 -36.28
CA HIS A 88 -3.56 -11.84 -35.67
C HIS A 88 -3.49 -11.11 -34.33
N THR A 89 -4.36 -10.12 -34.16
CA THR A 89 -4.58 -9.46 -32.87
C THR A 89 -5.02 -10.49 -31.84
N CYS A 90 -4.26 -10.62 -30.75
CA CYS A 90 -4.59 -11.55 -29.67
C CYS A 90 -5.96 -11.22 -29.08
N LYS A 91 -6.77 -12.25 -28.83
CA LYS A 91 -8.12 -12.06 -28.25
C LYS A 91 -7.99 -11.62 -26.78
N PRO A 92 -8.58 -10.48 -26.39
CA PRO A 92 -8.60 -10.06 -24.99
C PRO A 92 -9.47 -11.00 -24.15
N ALA A 93 -9.22 -11.00 -22.83
CA ALA A 93 -10.02 -11.76 -21.89
C ALA A 93 -11.51 -11.36 -21.92
N ASN A 94 -12.39 -12.35 -21.85
CA ASN A 94 -13.84 -12.12 -21.80
C ASN A 94 -14.27 -11.54 -20.44
N GLY A 95 -15.41 -10.87 -20.38
CA GLY A 95 -15.99 -10.30 -19.15
C GLY A 95 -16.15 -11.31 -18.01
N PHE A 96 -16.50 -12.57 -18.32
CA PHE A 96 -16.57 -13.64 -17.31
C PHE A 96 -15.20 -13.96 -16.69
N GLN A 97 -14.16 -14.06 -17.52
CA GLN A 97 -12.78 -14.34 -17.07
C GLN A 97 -12.25 -13.18 -16.21
N MET A 98 -12.52 -11.94 -16.63
CA MET A 98 -12.20 -10.74 -15.85
C MET A 98 -12.99 -10.67 -14.55
N GLY A 99 -14.27 -11.03 -14.55
CA GLY A 99 -15.10 -11.06 -13.35
C GLY A 99 -14.53 -11.97 -12.26
N ILE A 100 -14.13 -13.19 -12.63
CA ILE A 100 -13.50 -14.13 -11.69
C ILE A 100 -12.14 -13.62 -11.19
N LEU A 101 -11.34 -13.03 -12.08
CA LEU A 101 -10.07 -12.41 -11.69
C LEU A 101 -10.29 -11.27 -10.68
N TYR A 102 -11.26 -10.38 -10.92
CA TYR A 102 -11.58 -9.29 -9.99
C TYR A 102 -12.09 -9.79 -8.65
N VAL A 103 -12.94 -10.80 -8.62
CA VAL A 103 -13.39 -11.42 -7.36
C VAL A 103 -12.19 -11.94 -6.57
N ALA A 104 -11.27 -12.66 -7.22
CA ALA A 104 -10.07 -13.16 -6.56
C ALA A 104 -9.17 -12.01 -6.04
N LEU A 105 -8.91 -10.99 -6.87
CA LEU A 105 -8.10 -9.84 -6.49
C LEU A 105 -8.72 -9.04 -5.34
N TYR A 106 -10.02 -8.76 -5.38
CA TYR A 106 -10.67 -7.99 -4.31
C TYR A 106 -10.85 -8.80 -3.01
N LEU A 107 -10.98 -10.12 -3.06
CA LEU A 107 -10.88 -10.97 -1.87
C LEU A 107 -9.48 -10.89 -1.24
N ILE A 108 -8.42 -10.92 -2.07
CA ILE A 108 -7.05 -10.71 -1.58
C ILE A 108 -6.90 -9.30 -0.98
N ALA A 109 -7.44 -8.27 -1.63
CA ALA A 109 -7.38 -6.89 -1.17
C ALA A 109 -8.05 -6.72 0.20
N LEU A 110 -9.25 -7.30 0.34
CA LEU A 110 -10.03 -7.32 1.59
C LEU A 110 -9.26 -8.01 2.70
N GLY A 111 -8.82 -9.25 2.47
CA GLY A 111 -8.05 -10.02 3.44
C GLY A 111 -6.76 -9.33 3.87
N THR A 112 -5.99 -8.80 2.90
CA THR A 112 -4.74 -8.08 3.18
C THR A 112 -4.99 -6.82 3.99
N GLY A 113 -6.07 -6.07 3.72
CA GLY A 113 -6.43 -4.87 4.47
C GLY A 113 -6.73 -5.17 5.94
N GLY A 114 -7.56 -6.18 6.22
CA GLY A 114 -7.87 -6.59 7.59
C GLY A 114 -6.67 -7.08 8.38
N LEU A 115 -5.78 -7.86 7.75
CA LEU A 115 -4.54 -8.31 8.40
C LEU A 115 -3.61 -7.14 8.72
N LYS A 116 -3.39 -6.26 7.74
CA LYS A 116 -2.43 -5.16 7.86
C LYS A 116 -2.80 -4.19 8.98
N SER A 117 -4.09 -3.95 9.21
CA SER A 117 -4.56 -3.07 10.28
C SER A 117 -4.42 -3.66 11.68
N SER A 118 -4.51 -4.98 11.84
CA SER A 118 -4.71 -5.60 13.16
C SER A 118 -3.51 -6.41 13.66
N VAL A 119 -2.70 -7.03 12.78
CA VAL A 119 -1.61 -7.95 13.17
C VAL A 119 -0.55 -7.26 14.03
N SER A 120 -0.10 -6.07 13.62
CA SER A 120 0.92 -5.34 14.36
C SER A 120 0.42 -4.89 15.74
N GLY A 121 -0.83 -4.41 15.81
CA GLY A 121 -1.46 -4.01 17.07
C GLY A 121 -1.65 -5.19 18.02
N PHE A 122 -2.10 -6.34 17.49
CA PHE A 122 -2.22 -7.55 18.30
C PHE A 122 -0.87 -8.06 18.82
N GLY A 123 0.21 -7.88 18.03
CA GLY A 123 1.58 -8.16 18.45
C GLY A 123 2.04 -7.27 19.61
N THR A 124 1.77 -5.96 19.57
CA THR A 124 2.04 -5.06 20.71
C THR A 124 1.20 -5.42 21.93
N ASP A 125 -0.01 -5.94 21.75
CA ASP A 125 -0.90 -6.26 22.87
C ASP A 125 -0.38 -7.42 23.74
N GLN A 126 0.59 -8.20 23.26
CA GLN A 126 1.19 -9.30 24.01
C GLN A 126 2.16 -8.83 25.10
N PHE A 127 2.65 -7.59 25.00
CA PHE A 127 3.59 -6.99 25.95
C PHE A 127 2.88 -5.95 26.84
N ASP A 128 3.28 -5.88 28.10
CA ASP A 128 2.87 -4.84 29.04
C ASP A 128 3.84 -3.65 28.99
N ASP A 129 3.31 -2.48 28.62
CA ASP A 129 4.08 -1.24 28.52
C ASP A 129 4.54 -0.71 29.88
N LYS A 130 3.95 -1.19 30.99
CA LYS A 130 4.30 -0.78 32.36
C LYS A 130 5.53 -1.52 32.90
N ASP A 131 5.88 -2.67 32.34
CA ASP A 131 7.08 -3.42 32.71
C ASP A 131 8.22 -3.08 31.74
N GLU A 132 9.27 -2.43 32.26
CA GLU A 132 10.45 -2.07 31.47
C GLU A 132 11.14 -3.29 30.84
N LYS A 133 11.04 -4.50 31.44
CA LYS A 133 11.57 -5.73 30.83
C LYS A 133 10.75 -6.17 29.63
N GLU A 134 9.41 -6.22 29.77
CA GLU A 134 8.53 -6.60 28.65
C GLU A 134 8.60 -5.57 27.51
N LYS A 135 8.75 -4.28 27.83
CA LYS A 135 8.96 -3.21 26.85
C LYS A 135 10.26 -3.34 26.05
N ALA A 136 11.36 -3.74 26.70
CA ALA A 136 12.61 -4.07 26.01
C ALA A 136 12.44 -5.30 25.09
N GLN A 137 11.72 -6.33 25.56
CA GLN A 137 11.40 -7.52 24.75
C GLN A 137 10.50 -7.20 23.55
N MET A 138 9.53 -6.31 23.71
CA MET A 138 8.69 -5.81 22.61
C MET A 138 9.55 -5.18 21.52
N THR A 139 10.49 -4.32 21.90
CA THR A 139 11.42 -3.67 20.96
C THR A 139 12.26 -4.70 20.21
N TYR A 140 12.78 -5.71 20.93
CA TYR A 140 13.52 -6.81 20.32
C TYR A 140 12.66 -7.63 19.35
N PHE A 141 11.42 -7.96 19.72
CA PHE A 141 10.46 -8.66 18.87
C PHE A 141 10.20 -7.89 17.57
N PHE A 142 9.90 -6.58 17.65
CA PHE A 142 9.60 -5.77 16.47
C PHE A 142 10.82 -5.58 15.57
N ASN A 143 12.03 -5.44 16.13
CA ASN A 143 13.25 -5.40 15.33
C ASN A 143 13.41 -6.69 14.50
N ARG A 144 13.15 -7.85 15.11
CA ARG A 144 13.20 -9.14 14.40
C ARG A 144 12.06 -9.30 13.39
N PHE A 145 10.87 -8.84 13.73
CA PHE A 145 9.70 -8.82 12.84
C PHE A 145 9.98 -8.02 11.56
N PHE A 146 10.52 -6.80 11.68
CA PHE A 146 10.87 -5.98 10.51
C PHE A 146 12.00 -6.57 9.68
N PHE A 147 12.97 -7.24 10.30
CA PHE A 147 14.01 -7.99 9.57
C PHE A 147 13.41 -9.09 8.70
N PHE A 148 12.47 -9.88 9.23
CA PHE A 148 11.80 -10.93 8.47
C PHE A 148 10.86 -10.39 7.39
N ILE A 149 10.14 -9.28 7.64
CA ILE A 149 9.35 -8.60 6.60
C ILE A 149 10.24 -8.13 5.45
N SER A 150 11.39 -7.53 5.76
CA SER A 150 12.32 -7.01 4.76
C SER A 150 12.89 -8.13 3.90
N THR A 151 13.37 -9.20 4.56
CA THR A 151 13.89 -10.39 3.88
C THR A 151 12.79 -11.07 3.05
N GLY A 152 11.60 -11.25 3.62
CA GLY A 152 10.45 -11.83 2.92
C GLY A 152 10.01 -11.00 1.71
N THR A 153 10.10 -9.68 1.79
CA THR A 153 9.81 -8.79 0.64
C THR A 153 10.84 -8.97 -0.46
N LEU A 154 12.14 -9.03 -0.13
CA LEU A 154 13.20 -9.31 -1.11
C LEU A 154 12.98 -10.66 -1.80
N THR A 155 12.72 -11.73 -1.04
CA THR A 155 12.39 -13.05 -1.60
C THR A 155 11.11 -13.02 -2.44
N ALA A 156 10.10 -12.26 -2.03
CA ALA A 156 8.84 -12.16 -2.75
C ALA A 156 8.94 -11.39 -4.08
N VAL A 157 9.82 -10.39 -4.18
CA VAL A 157 10.03 -9.66 -5.45
C VAL A 157 11.03 -10.35 -6.37
N THR A 158 11.80 -11.32 -5.88
CA THR A 158 12.80 -12.07 -6.68
C THR A 158 12.34 -13.49 -6.94
N VAL A 159 12.52 -14.40 -5.98
CA VAL A 159 12.22 -15.83 -6.10
C VAL A 159 10.76 -16.09 -6.44
N LEU A 160 9.83 -15.40 -5.77
CA LEU A 160 8.42 -15.64 -5.99
C LEU A 160 7.95 -15.10 -7.35
N VAL A 161 8.55 -14.01 -7.84
CA VAL A 161 8.31 -13.49 -9.20
C VAL A 161 8.92 -14.42 -10.25
N TYR A 162 10.12 -14.93 -10.01
CA TYR A 162 10.74 -15.96 -10.85
C TYR A 162 9.85 -17.21 -10.98
N LEU A 163 9.30 -17.70 -9.87
CA LEU A 163 8.33 -18.80 -9.91
C LEU A 163 7.06 -18.46 -10.71
N GLN A 164 6.61 -17.20 -10.71
CA GLN A 164 5.45 -16.79 -11.50
C GLN A 164 5.73 -16.83 -13.00
N ASP A 165 6.89 -16.33 -13.42
CA ASP A 165 7.20 -16.12 -14.83
C ASP A 165 7.79 -17.39 -15.49
N GLU A 166 8.65 -18.14 -14.79
CA GLU A 166 9.37 -19.29 -15.38
C GLU A 166 8.72 -20.64 -15.08
N VAL A 167 8.23 -20.86 -13.85
CA VAL A 167 7.62 -22.15 -13.45
C VAL A 167 6.12 -22.18 -13.71
N GLY A 168 5.44 -21.08 -13.35
CA GLY A 168 4.03 -20.90 -13.60
C GLY A 168 3.33 -20.17 -12.45
N ARG A 169 2.46 -19.23 -12.83
CA ARG A 169 1.70 -18.39 -11.90
C ARG A 169 0.82 -19.18 -10.93
N SER A 170 0.21 -20.28 -11.37
CA SER A 170 -0.65 -21.12 -10.52
C SER A 170 0.11 -21.74 -9.36
N TRP A 171 1.36 -22.19 -9.57
CA TRP A 171 2.23 -22.70 -8.52
C TRP A 171 2.59 -21.63 -7.51
N SER A 172 3.03 -20.46 -8.00
CA SER A 172 3.41 -19.34 -7.13
C SER A 172 2.25 -18.85 -6.25
N TYR A 173 1.07 -18.67 -6.83
CA TYR A 173 -0.14 -18.27 -6.08
C TYR A 173 -0.65 -19.39 -5.15
N GLY A 174 -0.50 -20.65 -5.56
CA GLY A 174 -0.80 -21.81 -4.71
C GLY A 174 0.09 -21.86 -3.46
N ILE A 175 1.40 -21.63 -3.62
CA ILE A 175 2.35 -21.53 -2.49
C ILE A 175 1.94 -20.41 -1.53
N CYS A 176 1.56 -19.23 -2.05
CA CYS A 176 1.02 -18.14 -1.22
C CYS A 176 -0.21 -18.58 -0.40
N SER A 177 -1.14 -19.30 -1.04
CA SER A 177 -2.37 -19.77 -0.39
C SER A 177 -2.08 -20.80 0.70
N VAL A 178 -1.22 -21.77 0.43
CA VAL A 178 -0.83 -22.80 1.41
C VAL A 178 -0.07 -22.16 2.57
N SER A 179 0.86 -21.25 2.29
CA SER A 179 1.60 -20.52 3.32
C SER A 179 0.68 -19.72 4.24
N MET A 180 -0.35 -19.06 3.69
CA MET A 180 -1.34 -18.33 4.51
C MET A 180 -2.20 -19.29 5.34
N PHE A 181 -2.62 -20.41 4.75
CA PHE A 181 -3.38 -21.43 5.49
C PHE A 181 -2.58 -21.99 6.68
N VAL A 182 -1.30 -22.31 6.48
CA VAL A 182 -0.41 -22.74 7.57
C VAL A 182 -0.26 -21.64 8.62
N ALA A 183 -0.12 -20.38 8.21
CA ALA A 183 -0.04 -19.25 9.14
C ALA A 183 -1.32 -19.12 9.99
N ILE A 184 -2.51 -19.37 9.43
CA ILE A 184 -3.77 -19.41 10.18
C ILE A 184 -3.74 -20.53 11.23
N LEU A 185 -3.32 -21.74 10.86
CA LEU A 185 -3.26 -22.86 11.81
C LEU A 185 -2.30 -22.55 12.98
N ILE A 186 -1.14 -21.96 12.69
CA ILE A 186 -0.19 -21.52 13.71
C ILE A 186 -0.82 -20.44 14.59
N PHE A 187 -1.46 -19.43 13.98
CA PHE A 187 -2.11 -18.35 14.72
C PHE A 187 -3.20 -18.88 15.66
N LEU A 188 -4.08 -19.75 15.18
CA LEU A 188 -5.17 -20.35 15.96
C LEU A 188 -4.64 -21.32 17.03
N SER A 189 -3.51 -21.98 16.81
CA SER A 189 -2.90 -22.84 17.84
C SER A 189 -2.48 -22.06 19.10
N GLY A 190 -2.18 -20.77 18.93
CA GLY A 190 -1.80 -19.86 20.01
C GLY A 190 -2.98 -19.27 20.80
N THR A 191 -4.23 -19.51 20.42
CA THR A 191 -5.43 -18.85 20.97
C THR A 191 -5.45 -18.82 22.50
N LYS A 192 -5.15 -19.95 23.17
CA LYS A 192 -5.19 -20.05 24.64
C LYS A 192 -4.05 -19.30 25.35
N ARG A 193 -3.01 -18.87 24.61
CA ARG A 193 -1.82 -18.19 25.15
C ARG A 193 -1.84 -16.68 24.94
N TYR A 194 -2.72 -16.16 24.09
CA TYR A 194 -2.73 -14.73 23.78
C TYR A 194 -3.34 -13.89 24.90
N ARG A 195 -2.78 -12.69 25.08
CA ARG A 195 -3.38 -11.62 25.89
C ARG A 195 -4.33 -10.82 25.01
N TYR A 196 -5.58 -10.68 25.46
CA TYR A 196 -6.63 -9.94 24.75
C TYR A 196 -6.85 -8.59 25.41
N LYS A 197 -6.42 -7.50 24.78
CA LYS A 197 -6.71 -6.13 25.25
C LYS A 197 -8.10 -5.70 24.77
N LYS A 198 -8.85 -5.02 25.65
CA LYS A 198 -10.15 -4.41 25.31
C LYS A 198 -9.93 -3.24 24.35
N SER A 199 -10.66 -3.21 23.24
CA SER A 199 -10.59 -2.11 22.28
C SER A 199 -11.02 -0.79 22.93
N ARG A 200 -10.22 0.28 22.74
CA ARG A 200 -10.48 1.63 23.27
C ARG A 200 -11.49 2.44 22.42
N GLY A 201 -12.14 1.79 21.44
CA GLY A 201 -12.97 2.43 20.42
C GLY A 201 -12.13 2.95 19.25
N SER A 202 -12.80 3.24 18.13
CA SER A 202 -12.13 3.74 16.93
C SER A 202 -11.97 5.27 16.96
N PRO A 203 -10.76 5.80 16.68
CA PRO A 203 -10.55 7.26 16.53
C PRO A 203 -11.44 7.88 15.45
N ILE A 204 -11.82 7.12 14.42
CA ILE A 204 -12.73 7.59 13.37
C ILE A 204 -14.11 7.93 13.97
N VAL A 205 -14.62 7.10 14.89
CA VAL A 205 -15.89 7.36 15.58
C VAL A 205 -15.79 8.63 16.42
N GLN A 206 -14.66 8.85 17.10
CA GLN A 206 -14.44 10.07 17.89
C GLN A 206 -14.45 11.33 17.01
N ILE A 207 -13.83 11.29 15.83
CA ILE A 207 -13.88 12.40 14.86
C ILE A 207 -15.33 12.73 14.49
N PHE A 208 -16.13 11.70 14.13
CA PHE A 208 -17.53 11.92 13.79
C PHE A 208 -18.37 12.41 14.98
N GLN A 209 -18.12 11.92 16.19
CA GLN A 209 -18.78 12.38 17.41
C GLN A 209 -18.54 13.88 17.64
N VAL A 210 -17.29 14.34 17.58
CA VAL A 210 -16.95 15.76 17.75
C VAL A 210 -17.59 16.61 16.65
N ILE A 211 -17.53 16.18 15.39
CA ILE A 211 -18.13 16.91 14.27
C ILE A 211 -19.65 17.03 14.44
N VAL A 212 -20.33 15.93 14.76
CA VAL A 212 -21.79 15.91 14.94
C VAL A 212 -22.19 16.76 16.14
N ALA A 213 -21.50 16.64 17.28
CA ALA A 213 -21.76 17.45 18.46
C ALA A 213 -21.56 18.95 18.19
N ALA A 214 -20.47 19.32 17.49
CA ALA A 214 -20.20 20.71 17.11
C ALA A 214 -21.27 21.28 16.16
N ILE A 215 -21.73 20.48 15.18
CA ILE A 215 -22.80 20.89 14.25
C ILE A 215 -24.13 21.08 15.00
N ASN A 216 -24.48 20.18 15.91
CA ASN A 216 -25.69 20.27 16.71
C ASN A 216 -25.69 21.54 17.58
N LYS A 217 -24.52 21.91 18.12
CA LYS A 217 -24.32 23.08 18.98
C LYS A 217 -23.88 24.33 18.22
N ARG A 218 -23.96 24.35 16.88
CA ARG A 218 -23.45 25.45 16.06
C ARG A 218 -24.06 26.82 16.36
N LYS A 219 -25.29 26.85 16.87
CA LYS A 219 -26.03 28.09 17.21
C LYS A 219 -25.69 28.64 18.60
N MET A 220 -24.99 27.89 19.44
CA MET A 220 -24.60 28.33 20.78
C MET A 220 -23.38 29.25 20.71
N GLU A 221 -23.34 30.22 21.62
CA GLU A 221 -22.19 31.10 21.81
C GLU A 221 -21.10 30.38 22.62
N LEU A 222 -19.84 30.61 22.26
CA LEU A 222 -18.72 30.01 22.98
C LEU A 222 -18.54 30.74 24.33
N PRO A 223 -18.43 30.03 25.46
CA PRO A 223 -18.13 30.67 26.74
C PRO A 223 -16.77 31.39 26.72
N TYR A 224 -16.64 32.44 27.53
CA TYR A 224 -15.43 33.27 27.61
C TYR A 224 -14.25 32.56 28.29
N SER A 225 -14.49 31.54 29.11
CA SER A 225 -13.44 30.75 29.78
C SER A 225 -13.49 29.27 29.40
N VAL A 226 -12.31 28.68 29.19
CA VAL A 226 -12.11 27.26 28.84
C VAL A 226 -12.56 26.34 29.98
N GLU A 227 -12.52 26.83 31.23
CA GLU A 227 -12.96 26.10 32.43
C GLU A 227 -14.47 25.78 32.45
N LEU A 228 -15.26 26.47 31.62
CA LEU A 228 -16.71 26.21 31.48
C LEU A 228 -17.03 25.11 30.46
N LEU A 229 -16.03 24.62 29.71
CA LEU A 229 -16.20 23.52 28.77
C LEU A 229 -16.13 22.17 29.49
N TYR A 230 -16.84 21.18 28.96
CA TYR A 230 -16.88 19.84 29.52
C TYR A 230 -15.51 19.15 29.42
N GLU A 231 -15.03 18.60 30.54
CA GLU A 231 -13.78 17.82 30.60
C GLU A 231 -13.96 16.63 31.55
N ASP A 232 -13.60 15.45 31.07
CA ASP A 232 -13.72 14.18 31.80
C ASP A 232 -12.37 13.50 32.07
N THR A 233 -11.28 14.05 31.54
CA THR A 233 -9.94 13.50 31.70
C THR A 233 -9.19 14.06 32.92
N PRO A 234 -8.38 13.23 33.62
CA PRO A 234 -7.52 13.69 34.70
C PRO A 234 -6.50 14.72 34.19
N GLU A 235 -6.14 15.71 35.02
CA GLU A 235 -5.23 16.82 34.64
C GLU A 235 -3.92 16.37 33.99
N ALA A 236 -3.34 15.26 34.46
CA ALA A 236 -2.10 14.70 33.92
C ALA A 236 -2.19 14.20 32.46
N GLN A 237 -3.41 14.06 31.91
CA GLN A 237 -3.67 13.56 30.56
C GLN A 237 -4.35 14.60 29.65
N ARG A 238 -4.60 15.82 30.16
CA ARG A 238 -5.27 16.88 29.39
C ARG A 238 -4.35 17.45 28.32
N ILE A 239 -4.91 17.67 27.13
CA ILE A 239 -4.24 18.39 26.05
C ILE A 239 -4.52 19.88 26.22
N HIS A 240 -3.49 20.71 26.04
CA HIS A 240 -3.65 22.16 26.13
C HIS A 240 -4.61 22.67 25.05
N HIS A 241 -5.58 23.49 25.45
CA HIS A 241 -6.55 24.09 24.55
C HIS A 241 -5.88 25.00 23.50
N THR A 242 -6.35 24.95 22.25
CA THR A 242 -5.83 25.80 21.17
C THR A 242 -6.95 26.62 20.50
N ASP A 243 -6.64 27.87 20.14
CA ASP A 243 -7.59 28.76 19.43
C ASP A 243 -7.81 28.40 17.96
N GLN A 244 -7.19 27.32 17.46
CA GLN A 244 -7.40 26.85 16.08
C GLN A 244 -8.73 26.09 15.98
N PHE A 245 -9.46 26.29 14.88
CA PHE A 245 -10.74 25.62 14.60
C PHE A 245 -11.79 25.76 15.74
N ARG A 246 -12.00 26.98 16.26
CA ARG A 246 -12.93 27.27 17.38
C ARG A 246 -14.37 26.77 17.20
N PHE A 247 -14.81 26.48 15.99
CA PHE A 247 -16.13 25.90 15.75
C PHE A 247 -16.25 24.48 16.34
N LEU A 248 -15.16 23.72 16.46
CA LEU A 248 -15.14 22.38 17.06
C LEU A 248 -15.30 22.43 18.58
N ASP A 249 -14.88 23.53 19.22
CA ASP A 249 -15.05 23.73 20.67
C ASP A 249 -16.52 23.76 21.10
N LYS A 250 -17.42 24.03 20.15
CA LYS A 250 -18.86 23.95 20.40
C LYS A 250 -19.32 22.54 20.80
N ALA A 251 -18.58 21.49 20.45
CA ALA A 251 -18.86 20.12 20.88
C ALA A 251 -18.73 19.92 22.40
N ALA A 252 -17.94 20.78 23.07
CA ALA A 252 -17.68 20.71 24.51
C ALA A 252 -18.53 21.67 25.36
N ILE A 253 -19.44 22.43 24.74
CA ILE A 253 -20.38 23.29 25.47
C ILE A 253 -21.42 22.41 26.17
N VAL A 254 -21.61 22.58 27.47
CA VAL A 254 -22.67 21.89 28.22
C VAL A 254 -24.02 22.57 27.95
N ALA A 255 -25.00 21.82 27.44
CA ALA A 255 -26.36 22.28 27.18
C ALA A 255 -27.40 21.56 28.05
N GLU A 256 -28.58 22.18 28.24
CA GLU A 256 -29.70 21.54 28.95
C GLU A 256 -30.12 20.23 28.25
N GLY A 257 -30.12 19.12 29.00
CA GLY A 257 -30.45 17.79 28.49
C GLY A 257 -29.26 16.95 28.01
N ASP A 258 -28.02 17.43 28.15
CA ASP A 258 -26.81 16.63 27.89
C ASP A 258 -26.54 15.57 28.97
N PHE A 259 -27.01 15.83 30.19
CA PHE A 259 -27.02 14.89 31.31
C PHE A 259 -28.46 14.40 31.50
N GLU A 260 -28.68 13.09 31.43
CA GLU A 260 -29.98 12.51 31.76
C GLU A 260 -30.28 12.77 33.24
N ARG A 261 -31.45 13.37 33.51
CA ARG A 261 -31.84 13.98 34.80
C ARG A 261 -31.79 13.04 36.02
N ASN A 262 -31.56 11.73 35.84
CA ASN A 262 -31.65 10.70 36.87
C ASN A 262 -30.55 9.62 36.84
N VAL A 263 -29.47 9.75 36.07
CA VAL A 263 -28.40 8.72 36.07
C VAL A 263 -27.01 9.35 36.10
N VAL A 264 -26.14 8.84 36.99
CA VAL A 264 -24.67 9.04 37.00
C VAL A 264 -24.04 8.29 35.82
N SER A 265 -24.57 8.49 34.62
CA SER A 265 -24.08 7.90 33.39
C SER A 265 -23.25 8.94 32.64
N ALA A 266 -22.16 8.48 32.03
CA ALA A 266 -21.37 9.31 31.12
C ALA A 266 -22.29 9.94 30.05
N PRO A 267 -22.12 11.23 29.73
CA PRO A 267 -22.97 11.91 28.76
C PRO A 267 -22.84 11.25 27.38
N ASN A 268 -23.90 11.36 26.57
CA ASN A 268 -23.91 10.78 25.23
C ASN A 268 -22.77 11.39 24.38
N PRO A 269 -21.78 10.60 23.93
CA PRO A 269 -20.62 11.11 23.20
C PRO A 269 -20.97 11.82 21.88
N TRP A 270 -22.16 11.57 21.31
CA TRP A 270 -22.64 12.23 20.09
C TRP A 270 -23.27 13.62 20.34
N LYS A 271 -23.53 13.97 21.60
CA LYS A 271 -24.08 15.27 22.01
C LYS A 271 -23.06 16.12 22.74
N LEU A 272 -22.24 15.52 23.60
CA LEU A 272 -21.25 16.22 24.42
C LEU A 272 -19.91 15.48 24.35
N CYS A 273 -18.84 16.21 24.01
CA CYS A 273 -17.47 15.71 23.94
C CYS A 273 -16.58 16.50 24.91
N SER A 274 -15.54 15.88 25.47
CA SER A 274 -14.57 16.59 26.30
C SER A 274 -13.63 17.46 25.47
N VAL A 275 -13.10 18.55 26.07
CA VAL A 275 -12.12 19.44 25.42
C VAL A 275 -10.93 18.65 24.90
N THR A 276 -10.42 17.69 25.68
CA THR A 276 -9.33 16.82 25.24
C THR A 276 -9.64 16.08 23.93
N LYS A 277 -10.84 15.49 23.78
CA LYS A 277 -11.25 14.84 22.51
C LYS A 277 -11.38 15.83 21.36
N VAL A 278 -11.85 17.05 21.65
CA VAL A 278 -11.95 18.11 20.64
C VAL A 278 -10.56 18.52 20.16
N GLU A 279 -9.60 18.71 21.06
CA GLU A 279 -8.22 19.05 20.73
C GLU A 279 -7.51 17.93 19.96
N GLU A 280 -7.76 16.65 20.30
CA GLU A 280 -7.27 15.51 19.49
C GLU A 280 -7.75 15.61 18.04
N VAL A 281 -9.04 15.91 17.82
CA VAL A 281 -9.61 16.08 16.47
C VAL A 281 -9.03 17.30 15.76
N LYS A 282 -8.84 18.43 16.46
CA LYS A 282 -8.18 19.62 15.89
C LYS A 282 -6.76 19.31 15.42
N MET A 283 -5.97 18.59 16.23
CA MET A 283 -4.62 18.16 15.87
C MET A 283 -4.64 17.26 14.63
N MET A 284 -5.60 16.32 14.53
CA MET A 284 -5.76 15.48 13.34
C MET A 284 -6.11 16.29 12.09
N VAL A 285 -7.02 17.27 12.19
CA VAL A 285 -7.38 18.17 11.09
C VAL A 285 -6.16 18.98 10.64
N GLY A 286 -5.34 19.46 11.58
CA GLY A 286 -4.09 20.17 11.29
C GLY A 286 -3.05 19.34 10.52
N LEU A 287 -3.13 18.00 10.60
CA LEU A 287 -2.25 17.08 9.85
C LEU A 287 -2.76 16.77 8.44
N LEU A 288 -4.04 17.02 8.12
CA LEU A 288 -4.62 16.71 6.81
C LEU A 288 -3.90 17.39 5.63
N PRO A 289 -3.47 18.66 5.70
CA PRO A 289 -2.73 19.29 4.60
C PRO A 289 -1.41 18.58 4.32
N VAL A 290 -0.65 18.22 5.37
CA VAL A 290 0.60 17.46 5.21
C VAL A 290 0.32 16.10 4.59
N TRP A 291 -0.69 15.38 5.10
CA TRP A 291 -1.12 14.10 4.53
C TRP A 291 -1.50 14.22 3.04
N ALA A 292 -2.25 15.26 2.65
CA ALA A 292 -2.66 15.48 1.27
C ALA A 292 -1.45 15.65 0.32
N THR A 293 -0.42 16.37 0.75
CA THR A 293 0.81 16.51 -0.08
C THR A 293 1.53 15.17 -0.32
N THR A 294 1.39 14.19 0.58
CA THR A 294 2.01 12.87 0.40
C THR A 294 1.33 12.00 -0.66
N ILE A 295 0.13 12.36 -1.14
CA ILE A 295 -0.59 11.61 -2.18
C ILE A 295 0.25 11.52 -3.46
N ILE A 296 0.94 12.61 -3.83
CA ILE A 296 1.78 12.67 -5.03
C ILE A 296 2.91 11.63 -4.98
N PHE A 297 3.52 11.45 -3.81
CA PHE A 297 4.54 10.42 -3.61
C PHE A 297 3.98 9.02 -3.91
N TRP A 298 2.79 8.71 -3.40
CA TRP A 298 2.15 7.41 -3.65
C TRP A 298 1.77 7.21 -5.13
N THR A 299 1.44 8.29 -5.85
CA THR A 299 1.27 8.23 -7.31
C THR A 299 2.57 7.86 -8.02
N THR A 300 3.70 8.46 -7.65
CA THR A 300 5.01 8.08 -8.25
C THR A 300 5.38 6.63 -7.95
N TYR A 301 5.09 6.17 -6.73
CA TYR A 301 5.27 4.77 -6.35
C TYR A 301 4.41 3.82 -7.19
N ALA A 302 3.15 4.19 -7.47
CA ALA A 302 2.26 3.41 -8.32
C ALA A 302 2.79 3.23 -9.77
N GLN A 303 3.46 4.26 -10.32
CA GLN A 303 4.09 4.17 -11.65
C GLN A 303 5.27 3.20 -11.69
N MET A 304 5.96 3.01 -10.56
CA MET A 304 7.11 2.12 -10.45
C MET A 304 6.74 0.63 -10.48
N ILE A 305 5.54 0.29 -10.03
CA ILE A 305 5.06 -1.10 -9.96
C ILE A 305 4.19 -1.50 -11.14
N THR A 306 3.82 -0.56 -12.02
CA THR A 306 3.07 -0.79 -13.25
C THR A 306 3.93 -0.51 -14.49
N PHE A 307 3.98 0.74 -14.94
CA PHE A 307 4.63 1.11 -16.19
C PHE A 307 6.14 0.86 -16.17
N SER A 308 6.85 0.94 -15.04
CA SER A 308 8.28 0.57 -15.01
C SER A 308 8.48 -0.92 -15.23
N VAL A 309 7.57 -1.76 -14.76
CA VAL A 309 7.64 -3.22 -14.97
C VAL A 309 7.33 -3.57 -16.43
N GLU A 310 6.37 -2.88 -17.04
CA GLU A 310 6.10 -3.02 -18.48
C GLU A 310 7.29 -2.55 -19.33
N GLN A 311 7.89 -1.41 -18.99
CA GLN A 311 9.11 -0.95 -19.63
C GLN A 311 10.24 -1.97 -19.45
N ALA A 312 10.40 -2.54 -18.25
CA ALA A 312 11.37 -3.59 -18.00
C ALA A 312 11.13 -4.82 -18.90
N SER A 313 9.88 -5.13 -19.25
CA SER A 313 9.57 -6.29 -20.09
C SER A 313 10.14 -6.19 -21.50
N THR A 314 10.33 -4.97 -22.03
CA THR A 314 10.90 -4.69 -23.35
C THR A 314 12.41 -4.43 -23.35
N MET A 315 13.03 -4.34 -22.17
CA MET A 315 14.47 -4.14 -22.03
C MET A 315 15.24 -5.46 -22.12
N GLU A 316 16.51 -5.39 -22.51
CA GLU A 316 17.43 -6.53 -22.42
C GLU A 316 17.70 -6.85 -20.95
N ARG A 317 17.26 -8.04 -20.51
CA ARG A 317 17.33 -8.52 -19.12
C ARG A 317 18.16 -9.80 -18.97
N SER A 318 18.87 -10.19 -20.01
CA SER A 318 19.74 -11.37 -20.02
C SER A 318 21.07 -11.07 -19.35
N ILE A 319 21.41 -11.85 -18.33
CA ILE A 319 22.76 -11.90 -17.75
C ILE A 319 23.32 -13.29 -18.05
N GLY A 320 24.19 -13.37 -19.06
CA GLY A 320 24.66 -14.65 -19.58
C GLY A 320 23.49 -15.49 -20.09
N GLY A 321 23.31 -16.69 -19.54
CA GLY A 321 22.21 -17.61 -19.88
C GLY A 321 20.91 -17.42 -19.08
N PHE A 322 20.85 -16.45 -18.16
CA PHE A 322 19.69 -16.25 -17.28
C PHE A 322 18.92 -14.99 -17.67
N LEU A 323 17.61 -15.13 -17.93
CA LEU A 323 16.70 -14.02 -18.17
C LEU A 323 16.07 -13.58 -16.85
N ILE A 324 16.38 -12.36 -16.38
CA ILE A 324 15.79 -11.84 -15.15
C ILE A 324 14.32 -11.48 -15.40
N PRO A 325 13.35 -11.96 -14.61
CA PRO A 325 11.94 -11.59 -14.74
C PRO A 325 11.71 -10.07 -14.63
N ALA A 326 10.84 -9.50 -15.46
CA ALA A 326 10.64 -8.04 -15.52
C ALA A 326 10.15 -7.46 -14.19
N GLY A 327 9.20 -8.14 -13.53
CA GLY A 327 8.71 -7.74 -12.21
C GLY A 327 9.78 -7.78 -11.12
N SER A 328 10.86 -8.56 -11.32
CA SER A 328 11.97 -8.66 -10.35
C SER A 328 12.85 -7.43 -10.32
N LEU A 329 12.80 -6.52 -11.30
CA LEU A 329 13.53 -5.25 -11.22
C LEU A 329 13.07 -4.36 -10.05
N THR A 330 11.89 -4.65 -9.48
CA THR A 330 11.45 -4.01 -8.22
C THR A 330 12.38 -4.33 -7.03
N VAL A 331 13.27 -5.32 -7.14
CA VAL A 331 14.33 -5.58 -6.15
C VAL A 331 15.23 -4.37 -5.93
N PHE A 332 15.56 -3.60 -6.97
CA PHE A 332 16.40 -2.41 -6.84
C PHE A 332 15.73 -1.35 -5.97
N PHE A 333 14.42 -1.20 -6.10
CA PHE A 333 13.63 -0.29 -5.27
C PHE A 333 13.63 -0.75 -3.80
N VAL A 334 13.38 -2.04 -3.54
CA VAL A 334 13.41 -2.59 -2.17
C VAL A 334 14.82 -2.46 -1.57
N ALA A 335 15.86 -2.77 -2.33
CA ALA A 335 17.25 -2.63 -1.90
C ALA A 335 17.60 -1.16 -1.60
N ALA A 336 17.17 -0.21 -2.44
CA ALA A 336 17.37 1.22 -2.20
C ALA A 336 16.73 1.68 -0.88
N ILE A 337 15.52 1.20 -0.54
CA ILE A 337 14.89 1.46 0.76
C ILE A 337 15.77 0.93 1.90
N LEU A 338 16.20 -0.33 1.83
CA LEU A 338 16.98 -0.97 2.89
C LEU A 338 18.35 -0.31 3.08
N ILE A 339 19.04 0.01 1.98
CA ILE A 339 20.33 0.72 2.00
C ILE A 339 20.13 2.13 2.58
N THR A 340 19.10 2.85 2.15
CA THR A 340 18.82 4.20 2.65
C THR A 340 18.55 4.17 4.16
N LEU A 341 17.77 3.20 4.65
CA LEU A 341 17.54 3.02 6.09
C LEU A 341 18.84 2.71 6.84
N ALA A 342 19.66 1.78 6.33
CA ALA A 342 20.93 1.42 6.96
C ALA A 342 21.88 2.61 7.03
N VAL A 343 22.02 3.38 5.93
CA VAL A 343 22.81 4.61 5.87
C VAL A 343 22.25 5.66 6.82
N TYR A 344 20.93 5.82 6.87
CA TYR A 344 20.28 6.79 7.73
C TYR A 344 20.57 6.52 9.21
N ASP A 345 20.37 5.27 9.65
CA ASP A 345 20.50 4.90 11.05
C ASP A 345 21.96 4.78 11.50
N ARG A 346 22.85 4.25 10.64
CA ARG A 346 24.25 3.97 11.01
C ARG A 346 25.20 5.13 10.73
N LEU A 347 24.89 6.00 9.76
CA LEU A 347 25.78 7.09 9.37
C LEU A 347 25.14 8.45 9.66
N ILE A 348 23.96 8.74 9.10
CA ILE A 348 23.36 10.08 9.18
C ILE A 348 23.00 10.43 10.62
N MET A 349 22.29 9.55 11.32
CA MET A 349 21.84 9.79 12.70
C MET A 349 22.98 10.07 13.69
N PRO A 350 24.04 9.23 13.78
CA PRO A 350 25.16 9.52 14.69
C PRO A 350 25.96 10.76 14.28
N LEU A 351 26.14 11.02 12.98
CA LEU A 351 26.80 12.24 12.51
C LEU A 351 26.00 13.50 12.87
N TRP A 352 24.68 13.47 12.68
CA TRP A 352 23.81 14.59 13.06
C TRP A 352 23.79 14.81 14.57
N LYS A 353 23.82 13.74 15.36
CA LYS A 353 23.93 13.83 16.81
C LYS A 353 25.25 14.50 17.23
N LYS A 354 26.36 14.18 16.57
CA LYS A 354 27.66 14.85 16.79
C LYS A 354 27.66 16.32 16.38
N LEU A 355 27.03 16.66 15.24
CA LEU A 355 27.09 18.00 14.67
C LEU A 355 26.07 18.99 15.27
N LYS A 356 24.84 18.56 15.53
CA LYS A 356 23.72 19.42 15.94
C LYS A 356 23.14 19.08 17.32
N GLY A 357 23.71 18.08 18.01
CA GLY A 357 23.21 17.61 19.31
C GLY A 357 21.85 16.91 19.26
N LYS A 358 21.23 16.76 18.08
CA LYS A 358 19.91 16.14 17.88
C LYS A 358 20.02 14.91 16.97
N PRO A 359 19.30 13.82 17.26
CA PRO A 359 19.36 12.59 16.46
C PRO A 359 18.57 12.74 15.15
N GLY A 360 19.28 13.05 14.06
CA GLY A 360 18.75 13.03 12.69
C GLY A 360 17.70 14.11 12.36
N PHE A 361 17.27 14.12 11.09
CA PHE A 361 16.27 15.05 10.54
C PHE A 361 14.91 14.95 11.25
N THR A 362 14.18 16.07 11.28
CA THR A 362 12.79 16.11 11.76
C THR A 362 11.86 15.33 10.82
N ASN A 363 10.69 14.88 11.31
CA ASN A 363 9.73 14.12 10.51
C ASN A 363 9.29 14.90 9.25
N LEU A 364 9.03 16.20 9.39
CA LEU A 364 8.67 17.07 8.26
C LEU A 364 9.81 17.21 7.24
N GLN A 365 11.06 17.32 7.69
CA GLN A 365 12.21 17.36 6.79
C GLN A 365 12.34 16.07 5.98
N ARG A 366 12.13 14.91 6.61
CA ARG A 366 12.15 13.61 5.91
C ARG A 366 11.07 13.52 4.84
N ILE A 367 9.86 13.99 5.14
CA ILE A 367 8.75 14.06 4.17
C ILE A 367 9.12 14.95 2.99
N ALA A 368 9.64 16.16 3.25
CA ALA A 368 10.04 17.10 2.20
C ALA A 368 11.14 16.52 1.30
N ILE A 369 12.18 15.91 1.88
CA ILE A 369 13.25 15.25 1.11
C ILE A 369 12.67 14.13 0.24
N GLY A 370 11.79 13.29 0.78
CA GLY A 370 11.15 12.21 0.02
C GLY A 370 10.35 12.71 -1.18
N LEU A 371 9.57 13.79 -1.00
CA LEU A 371 8.82 14.42 -2.08
C LEU A 371 9.74 14.98 -3.17
N VAL A 372 10.80 15.70 -2.81
CA VAL A 372 11.79 16.22 -3.77
C VAL A 372 12.51 15.11 -4.54
N LEU A 373 12.92 14.04 -3.85
CA LEU A 373 13.56 12.91 -4.53
C LEU A 373 12.59 12.19 -5.48
N SER A 374 11.30 12.11 -5.13
CA SER A 374 10.29 11.49 -5.99
C SER A 374 10.05 12.30 -7.28
N THR A 375 10.02 13.64 -7.21
CA THR A 375 9.88 14.49 -8.39
C THR A 375 11.10 14.41 -9.29
N LEU A 376 12.31 14.43 -8.71
CA LEU A 376 13.56 14.21 -9.45
C LEU A 376 13.61 12.83 -10.12
N GLY A 377 13.15 11.78 -9.43
CA GLY A 377 13.09 10.44 -9.98
C GLY A 377 12.16 10.33 -11.19
N MET A 378 10.99 10.97 -11.14
CA MET A 378 10.08 11.02 -12.29
C MET A 378 10.64 11.83 -13.45
N ALA A 379 11.34 12.95 -13.19
CA ALA A 379 12.00 13.74 -14.22
C ALA A 379 13.12 12.96 -14.93
N GLY A 380 13.95 12.23 -14.16
CA GLY A 380 14.99 11.36 -14.70
C GLY A 380 14.44 10.22 -15.55
N ARG A 381 13.26 9.69 -15.18
CA ARG A 381 12.57 8.69 -16.01
C ARG A 381 12.07 9.29 -17.34
N GLY A 382 11.52 10.50 -17.32
CA GLY A 382 11.04 11.18 -18.51
C GLY A 382 12.14 11.35 -19.55
N THR A 383 13.29 11.87 -19.13
CA THR A 383 14.49 12.03 -19.98
C THR A 383 15.00 10.69 -20.52
N SER A 384 15.12 9.66 -19.68
CA SER A 384 15.55 8.31 -20.13
C SER A 384 14.60 7.74 -21.20
N ARG A 385 13.30 8.03 -21.10
CA ARG A 385 12.30 7.58 -22.06
C ARG A 385 12.42 8.34 -23.39
N GLU A 386 12.66 9.64 -23.36
CA GLU A 386 12.93 10.45 -24.56
C GLU A 386 14.18 9.97 -25.29
N GLU A 387 15.27 9.70 -24.57
CA GLU A 387 16.51 9.14 -25.16
C GLU A 387 16.28 7.76 -25.80
N THR A 388 15.43 6.93 -25.17
CA THR A 388 15.08 5.61 -25.71
C THR A 388 14.26 5.73 -27.00
N ILE A 389 13.29 6.66 -27.04
CA ILE A 389 12.49 6.93 -28.24
C ILE A 389 13.38 7.48 -29.36
N GLY A 390 14.22 8.48 -29.05
CA GLY A 390 15.16 9.05 -30.02
C GLY A 390 16.20 8.06 -30.54
N SER A 391 16.67 7.14 -29.69
CA SER A 391 17.55 6.04 -30.11
C SER A 391 16.83 4.99 -30.96
N GLY A 392 15.55 4.71 -30.67
CA GLY A 392 14.71 3.82 -31.47
C GLY A 392 14.43 4.39 -32.85
N GLU A 393 14.19 5.69 -32.95
CA GLU A 393 13.98 6.41 -34.20
C GLU A 393 15.27 6.47 -35.04
N ASN A 394 16.43 6.73 -34.41
CA ASN A 394 17.73 6.65 -35.07
C ASN A 394 18.08 5.22 -35.56
N ARG A 395 17.77 4.17 -34.79
CA ARG A 395 17.94 2.78 -35.25
C ARG A 395 16.97 2.41 -36.36
N GLY A 396 15.73 2.89 -36.31
CA GLY A 396 14.73 2.74 -37.38
C GLY A 396 15.17 3.42 -38.68
N CYS A 397 15.75 4.62 -38.61
CA CYS A 397 16.35 5.31 -39.77
C CYS A 397 17.57 4.57 -40.33
N HIS A 398 18.43 3.99 -39.49
CA HIS A 398 19.56 3.18 -39.96
C HIS A 398 19.13 1.84 -40.59
N HIS A 399 18.07 1.20 -40.08
CA HIS A 399 17.50 -0.01 -40.71
C HIS A 399 16.77 0.30 -42.02
N ASN A 400 16.02 1.41 -42.11
CA ASN A 400 15.38 1.82 -43.35
C ASN A 400 16.42 2.25 -44.42
N ASN A 401 17.53 2.89 -44.05
CA ASN A 401 18.62 3.18 -44.99
C ASN A 401 19.39 1.93 -45.42
N ALA A 402 19.53 0.92 -44.54
CA ALA A 402 20.15 -0.36 -44.90
C ALA A 402 19.24 -1.22 -45.79
N ALA A 403 17.91 -1.17 -45.60
CA ALA A 403 16.93 -1.78 -46.48
C ALA A 403 16.88 -1.06 -47.84
N TYR A 404 16.88 0.28 -47.86
CA TYR A 404 16.93 1.07 -49.09
C TYR A 404 18.22 0.84 -49.89
N LYS A 405 19.38 0.72 -49.23
CA LYS A 405 20.65 0.37 -49.88
C LYS A 405 20.72 -1.08 -50.39
N ARG A 406 19.96 -2.03 -49.83
CA ARG A 406 19.89 -3.39 -50.38
C ARG A 406 18.99 -3.49 -51.62
N VAL A 407 17.95 -2.68 -51.73
CA VAL A 407 17.08 -2.67 -52.93
C VAL A 407 17.77 -1.99 -54.12
N HIS A 408 18.72 -1.09 -53.90
CA HIS A 408 19.42 -0.34 -54.97
C HIS A 408 20.84 -0.83 -55.31
N ALA A 409 21.30 -1.95 -54.76
CA ALA A 409 22.65 -2.50 -54.99
C ALA A 409 22.67 -3.79 -55.83
N ASP A 410 21.59 -4.10 -56.57
CA ASP A 410 21.51 -5.30 -57.41
C ASP A 410 21.35 -4.91 -58.90
N PRO A 411 22.45 -4.76 -59.67
CA PRO A 411 22.40 -4.48 -61.09
C PRO A 411 22.40 -5.79 -61.90
N THR A 412 21.33 -6.59 -61.80
CA THR A 412 21.11 -7.70 -62.74
C THR A 412 19.63 -7.88 -63.07
N VAL A 413 19.05 -6.93 -63.81
CA VAL A 413 17.88 -7.19 -64.66
C VAL A 413 18.02 -6.40 -65.95
N LEU A 414 18.48 -7.07 -67.00
CA LEU A 414 18.34 -6.64 -68.40
C LEU A 414 16.85 -6.69 -68.78
N PRO A 415 16.28 -5.68 -69.44
CA PRO A 415 15.03 -5.84 -70.17
C PRO A 415 15.34 -6.26 -71.61
N SER A 416 15.01 -7.50 -71.94
CA SER A 416 14.87 -7.97 -73.32
C SER A 416 13.66 -7.28 -73.96
N GLY A 417 13.89 -6.54 -75.05
CA GLY A 417 12.84 -5.94 -75.87
C GLY A 417 12.15 -6.96 -76.79
N GLY A 418 10.99 -6.55 -77.32
CA GLY A 418 10.28 -7.28 -78.37
C GLY A 418 8.93 -6.65 -78.74
N TRP A 419 8.99 -5.74 -79.72
CA TRP A 419 7.96 -5.22 -80.64
C TRP A 419 6.71 -4.52 -80.11
#